data_AF-A0A7I4YTH7-F1
#
_entry.id   AF-A0A7I4YTH7-F1
#
_cell.length_a   1.000
_cell.length_b   1.000
_cell.length_c   1.000
_cell.angle_alpha   90.00
_cell.angle_beta   90.00
_cell.angle_gamma   90.00
#
_symmetry.space_group_name_H-M   'P 1'
#
loop_
_entity.id
_entity.type
_entity.pdbx_description
1 polymer ?
#
loop_
_entity_poly.entity_id
_entity_poly.type
_entity_poly.pdbx_seq_one_letter_code
_entity_poly.pdbx_strand_id
1 'polypeptide(L)'
;MKNKIGWSNEAKLRREAIKEDLKARKTSLIDGAAEAGKSICKVRRSFANYRTKTTSLCRPDGTVTESRKAMEKVIYNFFLDLFDRYVYLSTHHLRQDEYTAPSVLTSEIRHAITSMKY
;
A
#
# COMPACT_ATOMS: atom_id res chain seq x y z
N MET A 1 15.22 11.08 45.33
CA MET A 1 15.48 11.55 43.94
C MET A 1 15.77 10.35 43.03
N LYS A 2 14.74 9.60 42.59
CA LYS A 2 14.89 8.64 41.48
C LYS A 2 14.74 9.46 40.19
N ASN A 3 15.89 9.90 39.70
CA ASN A 3 16.04 10.96 38.70
C ASN A 3 15.45 10.59 37.34
N LYS A 4 15.05 11.61 36.55
CA LYS A 4 14.64 11.57 35.12
C LYS A 4 15.42 10.57 34.24
N ILE A 5 16.64 10.22 34.61
CA ILE A 5 17.55 9.29 33.95
C ILE A 5 17.02 7.84 33.99
N GLY A 6 16.35 7.40 35.07
CA GLY A 6 15.81 6.04 35.19
C GLY A 6 14.73 5.74 34.15
N TRP A 7 13.80 6.70 33.96
CA TRP A 7 12.71 6.61 32.98
C TRP A 7 13.23 6.56 31.53
N SER A 8 14.32 7.26 31.24
CA SER A 8 14.96 7.24 29.91
C SER A 8 15.55 5.87 29.58
N ASN A 9 16.19 5.21 30.55
CA ASN A 9 16.78 3.89 30.36
C ASN A 9 15.73 2.79 30.23
N GLU A 10 14.68 2.82 31.05
CA GLU A 10 13.56 1.88 30.94
C GLU A 10 12.84 2.01 29.60
N ALA A 11 12.62 3.25 29.13
CA ALA A 11 12.04 3.48 27.81
C ALA A 11 12.93 2.98 26.67
N LYS A 12 14.26 3.01 26.81
CA LYS A 12 15.19 2.41 25.83
C LYS A 12 15.07 0.89 25.82
N LEU A 13 15.12 0.25 26.99
CA LEU A 13 14.98 -1.20 27.12
C LEU A 13 13.66 -1.71 26.53
N ARG A 14 12.56 -0.98 26.75
CA ARG A 14 11.25 -1.30 26.15
C ARG A 14 11.27 -1.20 24.62
N ARG A 15 11.89 -0.17 24.06
CA ARG A 15 12.02 -0.01 22.59
C ARG A 15 12.86 -1.13 21.97
N GLU A 16 13.95 -1.50 22.63
CA GLU A 16 14.80 -2.62 22.20
C GLU A 16 14.04 -3.96 22.26
N ALA A 17 13.33 -4.22 23.37
CA ALA A 17 12.51 -5.42 23.49
C ALA A 17 11.44 -5.52 22.39
N ILE A 18 10.74 -4.43 22.08
CA ILE A 18 9.74 -4.38 20.99
C ILE A 18 10.41 -4.62 19.63
N LYS A 19 11.61 -4.07 19.42
CA LYS A 19 12.35 -4.25 18.15
C LYS A 19 12.75 -5.71 17.95
N GLU A 20 13.24 -6.37 18.99
CA GLU A 20 13.59 -7.79 18.94
C GLU A 20 12.36 -8.69 18.78
N ASP A 21 11.26 -8.40 19.50
CA ASP A 21 9.99 -9.12 19.33
C ASP A 21 9.46 -9.03 17.89
N LEU A 22 9.48 -7.83 17.29
CA LEU A 22 9.08 -7.66 15.89
C LEU A 22 9.97 -8.42 14.91
N LYS A 23 11.27 -8.54 15.21
CA LYS A 23 12.23 -9.30 14.41
C LYS A 23 11.95 -10.81 14.51
N ALA A 24 11.71 -11.31 15.73
CA ALA A 24 11.35 -12.69 16.00
C ALA A 24 10.00 -13.08 15.36
N ARG A 25 9.01 -12.19 15.42
CA ARG A 25 7.72 -12.39 14.76
C ARG A 25 7.86 -12.46 13.23
N LYS A 26 8.74 -11.64 12.65
CA LYS A 26 9.01 -11.67 11.20
C LYS A 26 9.65 -12.99 10.77
N THR A 27 10.61 -13.52 11.53
CA THR A 27 11.24 -14.81 11.21
C THR A 27 10.22 -15.94 11.32
N SER A 28 9.49 -16.01 12.43
CA SER A 28 8.42 -17.00 12.63
C SER A 28 7.35 -16.99 11.52
N LEU A 29 6.95 -15.80 11.03
CA LEU A 29 6.00 -15.68 9.93
C LEU A 29 6.53 -16.24 8.60
N ILE A 30 7.83 -16.08 8.35
CA ILE A 30 8.48 -16.61 7.14
C ILE A 30 8.62 -18.12 7.25
N ASP A 31 9.02 -18.62 8.42
CA ASP A 31 9.19 -20.06 8.69
C ASP A 31 7.87 -20.80 8.55
N GLY A 32 6.81 -20.31 9.21
CA GLY A 32 5.47 -20.89 9.07
C GLY A 32 4.88 -20.78 7.66
N ALA A 33 5.35 -19.82 6.84
CA ALA A 33 4.97 -19.76 5.44
C ALA A 33 5.68 -20.83 4.61
N ALA A 34 6.96 -21.09 4.89
CA ALA A 34 7.72 -22.16 4.24
C ALA A 34 7.12 -23.53 4.56
N GLU A 35 6.80 -23.80 5.83
CA GLU A 35 6.17 -25.05 6.26
C GLU A 35 4.78 -25.25 5.63
N ALA A 36 3.97 -24.19 5.57
CA ALA A 36 2.62 -24.26 5.00
C ALA A 36 2.58 -24.20 3.46
N GLY A 37 3.73 -24.16 2.77
CA GLY A 37 3.79 -24.00 1.31
C GLY A 37 3.19 -22.68 0.81
N LYS A 38 3.13 -21.65 1.66
CA LYS A 38 2.58 -20.34 1.34
C LYS A 38 3.64 -19.47 0.67
N SER A 39 3.21 -18.53 -0.17
CA SER A 39 4.13 -17.58 -0.81
C SER A 39 4.84 -16.69 0.23
N ILE A 40 6.13 -16.93 0.44
CA ILE A 40 7.01 -16.14 1.32
C ILE A 40 6.97 -14.66 0.93
N CYS A 41 6.96 -14.35 -0.37
CA CYS A 41 6.86 -12.97 -0.87
C CYS A 41 5.57 -12.27 -0.41
N LYS A 42 4.43 -12.96 -0.47
CA LYS A 42 3.13 -12.41 -0.04
C LYS A 42 3.12 -12.14 1.46
N VAL A 43 3.69 -13.05 2.25
CA VAL A 43 3.79 -12.92 3.71
C VAL A 43 4.74 -11.79 4.13
N ARG A 44 5.91 -11.67 3.49
CA ARG A 44 6.82 -10.54 3.72
C ARG A 44 6.15 -9.20 3.41
N ARG A 45 5.39 -9.15 2.29
CA ARG A 45 4.68 -7.94 1.88
C ARG A 45 3.53 -7.59 2.83
N SER A 46 2.73 -8.55 3.28
CA SER A 46 1.65 -8.28 4.23
C SER A 46 2.18 -7.78 5.57
N PHE A 47 3.31 -8.33 6.05
CA PHE A 47 3.99 -7.84 7.25
C PHE A 47 4.52 -6.41 7.09
N ALA A 48 5.14 -6.10 5.94
CA ALA A 48 5.58 -4.73 5.63
C ALA A 48 4.40 -3.75 5.53
N ASN A 49 3.29 -4.17 4.91
CA ASN A 49 2.08 -3.38 4.79
C ASN A 49 1.44 -3.09 6.16
N TYR A 50 1.39 -4.09 7.06
CA TYR A 50 0.93 -3.91 8.44
C TYR A 50 1.76 -2.84 9.16
N ARG A 51 3.09 -2.93 9.07
CA ARG A 51 4.02 -1.95 9.66
C ARG A 51 3.85 -0.54 9.08
N THR A 52 3.59 -0.45 7.78
CA THR A 52 3.41 0.85 7.09
C THR A 52 2.09 1.51 7.48
N LYS A 53 1.01 0.73 7.63
CA LYS A 53 -0.29 1.23 8.11
C LYS A 53 -0.23 1.77 9.54
N THR A 54 0.58 1.14 10.41
CA THR A 54 0.78 1.66 11.77
C THR A 54 1.51 3.00 11.79
N THR A 55 2.45 3.24 10.86
CA THR A 55 3.19 4.50 10.78
C THR A 55 2.45 5.60 10.03
N SER A 56 1.57 5.27 9.09
CA SER A 56 0.83 6.27 8.31
C SER A 56 -0.30 6.96 9.09
N LEU A 57 -0.76 6.32 10.18
CA LEU A 57 -1.67 6.93 11.15
C LEU A 57 -0.92 7.70 12.24
N CYS A 58 0.41 7.68 12.23
CA CYS A 58 1.21 8.58 13.05
C CYS A 58 1.29 9.94 12.35
N ARG A 59 1.35 11.00 13.16
CA ARG A 59 1.66 12.31 12.61
C ARG A 59 3.09 12.31 12.04
N PRO A 60 3.30 12.99 10.90
CA PRO A 60 4.64 13.14 10.33
C PRO A 60 5.60 13.91 11.25
N ASP A 61 5.07 14.72 12.16
CA ASP A 61 5.84 15.45 13.19
C ASP A 61 6.21 14.59 14.42
N GLY A 62 5.74 13.34 14.50
CA GLY A 62 5.99 12.42 15.61
C GLY A 62 5.31 12.79 16.94
N THR A 63 4.45 13.82 16.98
CA THR A 63 3.74 14.19 18.21
C THR A 63 2.60 13.22 18.52
N VAL A 64 2.53 12.80 19.79
CA VAL A 64 1.42 11.97 20.29
C VAL A 64 0.17 12.84 20.35
N THR A 65 -0.89 12.36 19.72
CA THR A 65 -2.14 13.11 19.59
C THR A 65 -3.07 12.74 20.73
N GLU A 66 -3.20 13.62 21.73
CA GLU A 66 -3.97 13.36 22.96
C GLU A 66 -5.48 13.61 22.81
N SER A 67 -5.91 14.30 21.74
CA SER A 67 -7.31 14.69 21.52
C SER A 67 -7.97 13.92 20.39
N ARG A 68 -9.23 13.49 20.62
CA ARG A 68 -10.07 12.81 19.62
C ARG A 68 -10.19 13.58 18.31
N LYS A 69 -10.50 14.88 18.35
CA LYS A 69 -10.60 15.74 17.14
C LYS A 69 -9.32 15.72 16.31
N ALA A 70 -8.19 15.68 17.00
CA ALA A 70 -6.89 15.71 16.37
C ALA A 70 -6.54 14.34 15.73
N MET A 71 -6.98 13.23 16.34
CA MET A 71 -6.90 11.88 15.76
C MET A 71 -7.78 11.75 14.51
N GLU A 72 -9.02 12.24 14.59
CA GLU A 72 -9.98 12.23 13.48
C GLU A 72 -9.44 13.00 12.28
N LYS A 73 -8.75 14.13 12.50
CA LYS A 73 -8.10 14.89 11.42
C LYS A 73 -6.96 14.14 10.75
N VAL A 74 -6.13 13.41 11.51
CA VAL A 74 -5.04 12.58 10.96
C VAL A 74 -5.61 11.45 10.11
N ILE A 75 -6.67 10.80 10.58
CA ILE A 75 -7.38 9.75 9.84
C ILE A 75 -8.00 10.31 8.57
N TYR A 76 -8.67 11.47 8.65
CA TYR A 76 -9.31 12.11 7.50
C TYR A 76 -8.30 12.47 6.41
N ASN A 77 -7.19 13.12 6.78
CA ASN A 77 -6.11 13.45 5.85
C ASN A 77 -5.48 12.20 5.23
N PHE A 78 -5.26 11.14 6.02
CA PHE A 78 -4.75 9.87 5.52
C PHE A 78 -5.64 9.26 4.43
N PHE A 79 -6.96 9.29 4.63
CA PHE A 79 -7.89 8.80 3.61
C PHE A 79 -8.00 9.74 2.42
N LEU A 80 -7.95 11.06 2.60
CA LEU A 80 -7.90 12.01 1.49
C LEU A 80 -6.69 11.76 0.60
N ASP A 81 -5.48 11.69 1.15
CA ASP A 81 -4.26 11.41 0.39
C ASP A 81 -4.34 10.05 -0.33
N LEU A 82 -4.96 9.05 0.31
CA LEU A 82 -5.14 7.74 -0.28
C LEU A 82 -6.09 7.79 -1.47
N PHE A 83 -7.25 8.41 -1.32
CA PHE A 83 -8.30 8.43 -2.34
C PHE A 83 -8.06 9.45 -3.46
N ASP A 84 -7.47 10.61 -3.17
CA ASP A 84 -7.13 11.64 -4.18
C ASP A 84 -6.20 11.07 -5.27
N ARG A 85 -5.24 10.22 -4.86
CA ARG A 85 -4.39 9.48 -5.79
C ARG A 85 -5.14 8.46 -6.66
N TYR A 86 -6.22 7.87 -6.18
CA TYR A 86 -7.08 6.98 -6.97
C TYR A 86 -8.02 7.75 -7.91
N VAL A 87 -8.50 8.92 -7.49
CA VAL A 87 -9.39 9.78 -8.28
C VAL A 87 -8.65 10.35 -9.51
N TYR A 88 -7.38 10.75 -9.38
CA TYR A 88 -6.54 11.17 -10.51
C TYR A 88 -6.20 10.04 -11.50
N LEU A 89 -6.05 8.81 -11.02
CA LEU A 89 -5.85 7.63 -11.87
C LEU A 89 -7.12 7.28 -12.69
N SER A 90 -8.30 7.48 -12.11
CA SER A 90 -9.58 7.25 -12.78
C SER A 90 -9.84 8.22 -13.94
N THR A 91 -9.35 9.46 -13.85
CA THR A 91 -9.55 10.47 -14.90
C THR A 91 -8.64 10.27 -16.11
N HIS A 92 -7.51 9.58 -15.97
CA HIS A 92 -6.60 9.31 -17.10
C HIS A 92 -7.04 8.14 -18.00
N HIS A 93 -8.04 7.34 -17.61
CA HIS A 93 -8.53 6.21 -18.42
C HIS A 93 -9.88 6.44 -19.12
N LEU A 94 -10.49 7.63 -19.00
CA LEU A 94 -11.84 7.89 -19.54
C LEU A 94 -11.92 8.90 -20.69
N ARG A 95 -10.79 9.32 -21.27
CA ARG A 95 -10.78 10.26 -22.39
C ARG A 95 -9.67 9.99 -23.39
N GLN A 96 -9.75 8.88 -24.15
CA GLN A 96 -9.22 8.79 -25.52
C GLN A 96 -10.03 7.85 -26.43
N ASP A 97 -11.30 7.60 -26.13
CA ASP A 97 -12.23 7.03 -27.12
C ASP A 97 -12.69 8.16 -28.08
N GLU A 98 -11.74 8.73 -28.83
CA GLU A 98 -12.09 9.10 -30.20
C GLU A 98 -12.20 7.79 -30.93
N TYR A 99 -13.44 7.36 -31.19
CA TYR A 99 -13.77 6.19 -31.99
C TYR A 99 -13.35 6.42 -33.45
N THR A 100 -12.04 6.48 -33.70
CA THR A 100 -11.50 6.36 -35.05
C THR A 100 -11.42 4.87 -35.30
N ALA A 101 -12.37 4.35 -36.08
CA ALA A 101 -12.36 2.96 -36.51
C ALA A 101 -10.97 2.61 -37.06
N PRO A 102 -10.31 1.54 -36.59
CA PRO A 102 -9.00 1.17 -37.09
C PRO A 102 -9.11 0.93 -38.60
N SER A 103 -8.28 1.65 -39.39
CA SER A 103 -8.30 1.62 -40.87
C SER A 103 -8.00 0.26 -41.49
N VAL A 104 -7.70 -0.74 -40.64
CA VAL A 104 -7.25 -2.10 -40.95
C VAL A 104 -8.32 -2.92 -41.68
N LEU A 105 -9.61 -2.63 -41.47
CA LEU A 105 -10.68 -3.46 -42.06
C LEU A 105 -10.96 -3.18 -43.54
N THR A 106 -10.47 -2.07 -44.12
CA THR A 106 -10.82 -1.74 -45.52
C THR A 106 -10.07 -2.59 -46.56
N SER A 107 -8.86 -3.05 -46.25
CA SER A 107 -8.08 -3.92 -47.16
C SER A 107 -8.60 -5.35 -47.15
N GLU A 108 -8.94 -5.89 -45.99
CA GLU A 108 -9.50 -7.24 -45.84
C GLU A 108 -10.89 -7.35 -46.44
N ILE A 109 -11.76 -6.35 -46.20
CA ILE A 109 -13.09 -6.30 -46.81
C ILE A 109 -13.00 -6.20 -48.34
N ARG A 110 -12.12 -5.33 -48.87
CA ARG A 110 -11.89 -5.26 -50.32
C ARG A 110 -11.40 -6.58 -50.86
N HIS A 111 -10.40 -7.20 -50.24
CA HIS A 111 -9.86 -8.46 -50.71
C HIS A 111 -10.91 -9.58 -50.73
N ALA A 112 -11.75 -9.67 -49.70
CA ALA A 112 -12.84 -10.63 -49.62
C ALA A 112 -13.83 -10.45 -50.78
N ILE A 113 -14.25 -9.22 -51.07
CA ILE A 113 -15.16 -8.92 -52.18
C ILE A 113 -14.53 -9.29 -53.53
N THR A 114 -13.25 -8.96 -53.76
CA THR A 114 -12.56 -9.31 -55.03
C THR A 114 -12.29 -10.81 -55.15
N SER A 115 -12.18 -11.53 -54.03
CA SER A 115 -11.95 -12.98 -54.00
C SER A 115 -13.22 -13.80 -54.24
N MET A 116 -14.40 -13.20 -54.09
CA MET A 116 -15.67 -13.80 -54.49
C MET A 116 -15.84 -13.61 -56.00
N LYS A 117 -15.45 -14.64 -56.77
CA LYS A 117 -15.82 -14.75 -58.19
C LYS A 117 -17.25 -15.27 -58.30
N TYR A 118 -18.12 -14.55 -59.03
CA TYR A 118 -19.38 -15.08 -59.53
C TYR A 118 -19.15 -15.94 -60.77
#